data_AF-A0A7K2KU47-F1
#
_entry.id   AF-A0A7K2KU47-F1
#
_cell.length_a   1.000
_cell.length_b   1.000
_cell.length_c   1.000
_cell.angle_alpha   90.00
_cell.angle_beta   90.00
_cell.angle_gamma   90.00
#
_symmetry.space_group_name_H-M   'P 1'
#
loop_
_entity.id
_entity.type
_entity.pdbx_description
1 polymer ?
#
loop_
_entity_poly.entity_id
_entity_poly.type
_entity_poly.pdbx_seq_one_letter_code
_entity_poly.pdbx_strand_id
1 'polypeptide(L)'
;GTWKVRAMGQGYEGGLAALLGDQGLPHAADLAARILETVTPDPAPVTAPAQHAPEAERVRSTAPLSAADPAPTVPVSPPPVPDEPAPTTVGGPVDYAHPRRRTAPAPGPAAAPEPDGETRPGPPAPVAGDASGWSMDERLYNQVWGMFEDLARTAAAYRSACEFAENRLDRELDQTLSDYRARADGANDAARAAARARHDELVARAREVLDRDLAQLVAESEVVEPALPVAFARWDNPVWQAYRVPAEEPMAVRLGDLHLPERTDLRIPMLVRLPLERGLWVDSGRGHSEAAALLDETELRRLALDCAVAHAARLLAAHPAG
;
A
#
# COMPACT_ATOMS: atom_id res chain seq x y z
N GLY A 1 16.91 -2.33 -20.18
CA GLY A 1 17.97 -3.34 -19.94
C GLY A 1 17.50 -4.75 -20.34
N THR A 2 18.37 -5.75 -20.47
CA THR A 2 18.02 -7.05 -21.08
C THR A 2 17.26 -8.00 -20.13
N TRP A 3 15.93 -7.86 -20.09
CA TRP A 3 15.03 -8.71 -19.29
C TRP A 3 14.92 -10.13 -19.88
N LYS A 4 15.12 -11.17 -19.04
CA LYS A 4 15.00 -12.58 -19.47
C LYS A 4 13.76 -13.25 -18.90
N VAL A 5 12.64 -13.10 -19.60
CA VAL A 5 11.41 -13.87 -19.34
C VAL A 5 11.72 -15.37 -19.46
N ARG A 6 11.31 -16.17 -18.47
CA ARG A 6 11.42 -17.64 -18.50
C ARG A 6 10.12 -18.27 -18.01
N ALA A 7 9.37 -18.90 -18.92
CA ALA A 7 8.27 -19.77 -18.54
C ALA A 7 8.81 -21.08 -17.94
N MET A 8 8.97 -21.14 -16.61
CA MET A 8 9.45 -22.32 -15.88
C MET A 8 8.30 -23.26 -15.48
N GLY A 9 7.48 -23.65 -16.46
CA GLY A 9 6.57 -24.79 -16.33
C GLY A 9 7.20 -26.07 -16.90
N GLN A 10 6.55 -27.21 -16.68
CA GLN A 10 6.77 -28.40 -17.52
C GLN A 10 6.16 -28.08 -18.91
N GLY A 11 6.97 -27.49 -19.79
CA GLY A 11 6.52 -26.99 -21.09
C GLY A 11 6.12 -28.09 -22.06
N TYR A 12 5.47 -27.70 -23.16
CA TYR A 12 5.24 -28.60 -24.30
C TYR A 12 6.55 -29.28 -24.74
N GLU A 13 6.50 -30.58 -25.02
CA GLU A 13 7.67 -31.37 -25.43
C GLU A 13 8.32 -30.81 -26.72
N GLY A 14 7.50 -30.27 -27.64
CA GLY A 14 7.94 -29.54 -28.84
C GLY A 14 8.16 -28.02 -28.64
N GLY A 15 8.26 -27.54 -27.40
CA GLY A 15 8.56 -26.15 -27.07
C GLY A 15 7.58 -25.12 -27.61
N LEU A 16 8.10 -23.93 -27.98
CA LEU A 16 7.30 -22.81 -28.47
C LEU A 16 6.53 -23.15 -29.76
N ALA A 17 7.10 -23.97 -30.64
CA ALA A 17 6.44 -24.38 -31.88
C ALA A 17 5.18 -25.24 -31.62
N ALA A 18 5.25 -26.16 -30.65
CA ALA A 18 4.08 -26.93 -30.21
C ALA A 18 3.03 -26.04 -29.53
N LEU A 19 3.44 -25.13 -28.64
CA LEU A 19 2.52 -24.18 -28.00
C LEU A 19 1.74 -23.35 -29.03
N LEU A 20 2.42 -22.79 -30.04
CA LEU A 20 1.76 -22.00 -31.09
C LEU A 20 0.87 -22.87 -31.99
N GLY A 21 1.22 -24.14 -32.20
CA GLY A 21 0.42 -25.11 -32.94
C GLY A 21 -0.90 -25.46 -32.25
N ASP A 22 -0.85 -25.73 -30.94
CA ASP A 22 -2.03 -26.03 -30.12
C ASP A 22 -2.95 -24.80 -29.94
N GLN A 23 -2.41 -23.58 -30.06
CA GLN A 23 -3.21 -22.34 -30.18
C GLN A 23 -3.75 -22.10 -31.60
N GLY A 24 -3.64 -23.08 -32.52
CA GLY A 24 -4.22 -23.04 -33.86
C GLY A 24 -3.53 -22.10 -34.85
N LEU A 25 -2.32 -21.61 -34.55
CA LEU A 25 -1.65 -20.63 -35.40
C LEU A 25 -1.01 -21.30 -36.64
N PRO A 26 -1.34 -20.86 -37.87
CA PRO A 26 -0.71 -21.39 -39.07
C PRO A 26 0.77 -20.98 -39.11
N HIS A 27 1.64 -21.89 -39.57
CA HIS A 27 3.10 -21.70 -39.61
C HIS A 27 3.75 -21.54 -38.21
N ALA A 28 3.18 -22.20 -37.19
CA ALA A 28 3.65 -22.17 -35.81
C ALA A 28 5.17 -22.38 -35.61
N ALA A 29 5.80 -23.26 -36.40
CA ALA A 29 7.25 -23.50 -36.35
C ALA A 29 8.06 -22.30 -36.86
N ASP A 30 7.68 -21.72 -38.00
CA ASP A 30 8.34 -20.53 -38.56
C ASP A 30 8.14 -19.30 -37.67
N LEU A 31 6.96 -19.19 -37.04
CA LEU A 31 6.63 -18.12 -36.09
C LEU A 31 7.47 -18.25 -34.81
N ALA A 32 7.61 -19.48 -34.27
CA ALA A 32 8.51 -19.77 -33.15
C ALA A 32 9.98 -19.44 -33.49
N ALA A 33 10.44 -19.80 -34.70
CA ALA A 33 11.81 -19.55 -35.13
C ALA A 33 12.13 -18.04 -35.14
N ARG A 34 11.28 -17.21 -35.76
CA ARG A 34 11.46 -15.75 -35.76
C ARG A 34 11.46 -15.14 -34.35
N ILE A 35 10.59 -15.61 -33.46
CA ILE A 35 10.56 -15.12 -32.06
C ILE A 35 11.89 -15.44 -31.36
N LEU A 36 12.40 -16.67 -31.50
CA LEU A 36 13.66 -17.09 -30.89
C LEU A 36 14.86 -16.34 -31.49
N GLU A 37 14.85 -16.10 -32.80
CA GLU A 37 15.85 -15.28 -33.52
C GLU A 37 15.90 -13.83 -32.99
N THR A 38 14.74 -13.20 -32.76
CA THR A 38 14.67 -11.87 -32.10
C THR A 38 15.06 -11.85 -30.62
N VAL A 39 15.26 -13.02 -29.99
CA VAL A 39 15.67 -13.16 -28.58
C VAL A 39 17.16 -13.55 -28.44
N THR A 40 17.83 -13.93 -29.53
CA THR A 40 19.29 -14.12 -29.56
C THR A 40 20.02 -12.78 -29.66
N PRO A 41 20.86 -12.40 -28.67
CA PRO A 41 21.70 -11.20 -28.78
C PRO A 41 22.92 -11.44 -29.67
N ASP A 42 23.35 -10.38 -30.37
CA ASP A 42 24.58 -10.32 -31.15
C ASP A 42 25.82 -10.58 -30.24
N PRO A 43 26.81 -11.40 -30.65
CA PRO A 43 27.88 -11.86 -29.76
C PRO A 43 28.93 -10.78 -29.50
N ALA A 44 28.65 -9.91 -28.52
CA ALA A 44 29.63 -8.99 -27.96
C ALA A 44 30.88 -9.74 -27.44
N PRO A 45 32.10 -9.22 -27.69
CA PRO A 45 33.34 -9.91 -27.31
C PRO A 45 33.51 -10.00 -25.79
N VAL A 46 33.47 -11.21 -25.25
CA VAL A 46 33.62 -11.48 -23.81
C VAL A 46 35.10 -11.43 -23.42
N THR A 47 35.49 -10.38 -22.71
CA THR A 47 36.79 -10.34 -22.00
C THR A 47 36.81 -11.43 -20.93
N ALA A 48 37.81 -12.33 -20.98
CA ALA A 48 37.86 -13.47 -20.08
C ALA A 48 38.07 -13.06 -18.60
N PRO A 49 37.36 -13.68 -17.64
CA PRO A 49 37.56 -13.41 -16.22
C PRO A 49 38.92 -13.93 -15.74
N ALA A 50 39.58 -13.14 -14.89
CA ALA A 50 40.87 -13.52 -14.31
C ALA A 50 40.71 -14.71 -13.33
N GLN A 51 41.60 -15.70 -13.46
CA GLN A 51 41.59 -16.90 -12.63
C GLN A 51 42.22 -16.60 -11.25
N HIS A 52 41.41 -16.56 -10.19
CA HIS A 52 41.90 -16.62 -8.82
C HIS A 52 41.94 -18.06 -8.32
N ALA A 53 43.13 -18.52 -7.91
CA ALA A 53 43.31 -19.79 -7.23
C ALA A 53 42.82 -19.72 -5.76
N PRO A 54 42.40 -20.84 -5.14
CA PRO A 54 41.81 -20.85 -3.82
C PRO A 54 42.85 -20.90 -2.69
N GLU A 55 42.56 -20.25 -1.56
CA GLU A 55 43.21 -20.49 -0.27
C GLU A 55 42.16 -20.57 0.85
N ALA A 56 42.51 -21.23 1.97
CA ALA A 56 41.53 -21.98 2.77
C ALA A 56 41.00 -21.27 4.03
N GLU A 57 39.71 -21.53 4.27
CA GLU A 57 39.10 -21.87 5.56
C GLU A 57 39.61 -21.19 6.84
N ARG A 58 38.74 -20.38 7.47
CA ARG A 58 38.74 -20.25 8.93
C ARG A 58 37.36 -19.90 9.51
N VAL A 59 36.75 -20.86 10.19
CA VAL A 59 35.50 -20.70 10.93
C VAL A 59 35.72 -19.95 12.27
N ARG A 60 34.82 -19.02 12.59
CA ARG A 60 34.37 -18.58 13.93
C ARG A 60 33.08 -17.76 13.71
N SER A 61 31.89 -18.23 14.09
CA SER A 61 31.34 -18.40 15.45
C SER A 61 30.78 -17.10 16.05
N THR A 62 29.69 -17.19 16.83
CA THR A 62 28.65 -16.16 16.98
C THR A 62 28.48 -15.60 18.40
N ALA A 63 27.77 -14.45 18.48
CA ALA A 63 27.00 -13.94 19.64
C ALA A 63 27.81 -13.30 20.82
N PRO A 64 27.16 -12.55 21.74
CA PRO A 64 26.08 -11.56 21.56
C PRO A 64 26.31 -10.22 22.34
N LEU A 65 25.30 -9.34 22.34
CA LEU A 65 25.24 -8.07 23.11
C LEU A 65 24.92 -8.26 24.61
N SER A 66 25.44 -7.38 25.47
CA SER A 66 24.75 -6.84 26.66
C SER A 66 25.46 -5.57 27.18
N ALA A 67 24.87 -4.85 28.15
CA ALA A 67 25.30 -3.52 28.59
C ALA A 67 25.48 -3.40 30.12
N ALA A 68 26.33 -2.45 30.57
CA ALA A 68 26.34 -1.87 31.92
C ALA A 68 27.18 -0.57 31.97
N ASP A 69 26.81 0.35 32.87
CA ASP A 69 27.54 1.54 33.33
C ASP A 69 27.63 1.42 34.89
N PRO A 70 28.71 1.84 35.58
CA PRO A 70 28.78 3.23 36.07
C PRO A 70 30.20 3.84 36.29
N ALA A 71 30.23 5.15 36.57
CA ALA A 71 31.36 5.94 37.14
C ALA A 71 31.51 5.74 38.68
N PRO A 72 32.35 6.48 39.49
CA PRO A 72 33.20 7.66 39.21
C PRO A 72 34.59 7.71 39.94
N THR A 73 35.30 8.88 39.98
CA THR A 73 35.87 9.60 41.18
C THR A 73 36.98 10.63 40.79
N VAL A 74 37.30 11.62 41.64
CA VAL A 74 38.07 12.87 41.34
C VAL A 74 38.95 13.36 42.53
N PRO A 75 39.96 14.25 42.33
CA PRO A 75 40.45 15.24 43.32
C PRO A 75 40.33 16.71 42.83
N VAL A 76 39.91 17.79 43.56
CA VAL A 76 40.17 18.32 44.94
C VAL A 76 41.52 19.06 45.03
N SER A 77 41.73 20.33 45.46
CA SER A 77 40.95 21.54 45.94
C SER A 77 41.94 22.78 45.91
N PRO A 78 41.81 24.01 46.52
CA PRO A 78 40.85 24.65 47.49
C PRO A 78 40.44 26.14 47.14
N PRO A 79 39.87 26.99 48.06
CA PRO A 79 39.30 28.35 47.78
C PRO A 79 40.00 29.54 48.54
N PRO A 80 39.44 30.79 48.60
CA PRO A 80 38.35 31.18 49.52
C PRO A 80 37.31 32.23 48.99
N VAL A 81 36.35 32.60 49.85
CA VAL A 81 35.28 33.63 49.67
C VAL A 81 35.28 34.60 50.90
N PRO A 82 34.60 35.78 50.92
CA PRO A 82 33.13 35.98 50.84
C PRO A 82 32.75 37.12 49.83
N ASP A 83 31.59 37.79 49.77
CA ASP A 83 30.41 37.92 50.67
C ASP A 83 29.14 38.36 49.89
N GLU A 84 27.98 38.55 50.56
CA GLU A 84 26.69 39.00 49.97
C GLU A 84 26.01 40.11 50.82
N PRO A 85 25.13 40.99 50.26
CA PRO A 85 23.68 40.68 50.29
C PRO A 85 22.75 41.37 49.24
N ALA A 86 21.88 40.58 48.57
CA ALA A 86 20.44 40.84 48.28
C ALA A 86 19.95 42.11 47.49
N PRO A 87 18.67 42.20 47.05
CA PRO A 87 18.01 41.31 46.07
C PRO A 87 17.15 42.03 44.99
N THR A 88 16.60 41.28 44.00
CA THR A 88 15.57 41.67 42.98
C THR A 88 16.02 42.67 41.87
N THR A 89 15.43 42.78 40.67
CA THR A 89 14.19 42.20 40.05
C THR A 89 14.39 41.91 38.53
N VAL A 90 13.37 41.40 37.83
CA VAL A 90 13.39 40.98 36.40
C VAL A 90 12.82 42.04 35.44
N GLY A 91 13.39 42.14 34.22
CA GLY A 91 12.85 42.86 33.05
C GLY A 91 13.97 43.38 32.13
N GLY A 92 13.83 43.57 30.81
CA GLY A 92 12.73 43.29 29.87
C GLY A 92 13.11 43.80 28.45
N PRO A 93 12.42 43.43 27.35
CA PRO A 93 12.74 43.92 26.01
C PRO A 93 12.47 45.43 25.81
N VAL A 94 13.12 46.03 24.81
CA VAL A 94 13.18 47.49 24.59
C VAL A 94 11.90 48.06 23.94
N ASP A 95 11.49 49.25 24.40
CA ASP A 95 10.37 50.04 23.86
C ASP A 95 10.78 50.86 22.62
N TYR A 96 9.86 50.98 21.65
CA TYR A 96 10.02 51.70 20.37
C TYR A 96 9.09 52.94 20.24
N ALA A 97 8.53 53.45 21.35
CA ALA A 97 7.67 54.63 21.36
C ALA A 97 8.39 55.94 20.96
N HIS A 98 8.24 56.37 19.70
CA HIS A 98 8.84 57.62 19.22
C HIS A 98 8.08 58.90 19.69
N PRO A 99 8.75 59.94 20.24
CA PRO A 99 8.07 60.98 21.04
C PRO A 99 7.24 62.06 20.30
N ARG A 100 6.80 61.83 19.06
CA ARG A 100 6.19 62.88 18.21
C ARG A 100 4.85 62.53 17.54
N ARG A 101 4.22 61.40 17.87
CA ARG A 101 2.79 61.17 17.54
C ARG A 101 1.88 61.50 18.73
N ARG A 102 1.31 62.72 18.74
CA ARG A 102 0.10 62.99 19.53
C ARG A 102 -1.10 62.36 18.81
N THR A 103 -1.88 61.58 19.54
CA THR A 103 -3.13 60.99 19.06
C THR A 103 -4.28 62.00 19.11
N ALA A 104 -5.15 61.96 18.11
CA ALA A 104 -6.50 62.50 18.17
C ALA A 104 -7.49 61.33 18.36
N PRO A 105 -8.63 61.51 19.06
CA PRO A 105 -9.60 60.44 19.25
C PRO A 105 -10.28 60.10 17.91
N ALA A 106 -10.40 58.80 17.62
CA ALA A 106 -11.19 58.32 16.49
C ALA A 106 -12.69 58.26 16.84
N PRO A 107 -13.60 58.48 15.88
CA PRO A 107 -15.02 58.17 16.07
C PRO A 107 -15.22 56.66 16.24
N GLY A 108 -16.21 56.26 17.04
CA GLY A 108 -16.50 54.85 17.30
C GLY A 108 -16.98 54.10 16.05
N PRO A 109 -16.68 52.80 15.91
CA PRO A 109 -17.11 52.00 14.77
C PRO A 109 -18.64 51.80 14.79
N ALA A 110 -19.27 51.86 13.62
CA ALA A 110 -20.60 51.31 13.42
C ALA A 110 -20.56 49.78 13.53
N ALA A 111 -21.69 49.16 13.91
CA ALA A 111 -21.80 47.71 13.94
C ALA A 111 -21.57 47.13 12.54
N ALA A 112 -20.68 46.13 12.43
CA ALA A 112 -20.56 45.32 11.24
C ALA A 112 -21.79 44.41 11.10
N PRO A 113 -22.21 44.06 9.87
CA PRO A 113 -23.17 42.96 9.69
C PRO A 113 -22.56 41.66 10.21
N GLU A 114 -23.41 40.80 10.79
CA GLU A 114 -23.01 39.45 11.19
C GLU A 114 -22.61 38.65 9.95
N PRO A 115 -21.57 37.79 10.01
CA PRO A 115 -21.24 36.91 8.90
C PRO A 115 -22.37 35.90 8.70
N ASP A 116 -22.86 35.77 7.45
CA ASP A 116 -23.78 34.70 7.07
C ASP A 116 -23.23 33.34 7.51
N GLY A 117 -24.10 32.53 8.12
CA GLY A 117 -23.70 31.41 8.96
C GLY A 117 -22.64 30.50 8.33
N GLU A 118 -21.47 30.42 8.97
CA GLU A 118 -20.31 29.65 8.51
C GLU A 118 -20.68 28.18 8.28
N THR A 119 -21.03 27.88 7.04
CA THR A 119 -21.18 26.51 6.56
C THR A 119 -19.79 25.91 6.58
N ARG A 120 -19.45 25.21 7.67
CA ARG A 120 -18.16 24.53 7.84
C ARG A 120 -17.83 23.82 6.53
N PRO A 121 -16.73 24.18 5.85
CA PRO A 121 -16.42 23.59 4.55
C PRO A 121 -16.38 22.07 4.71
N GLY A 122 -17.03 21.37 3.78
CA GLY A 122 -17.00 19.92 3.73
C GLY A 122 -15.56 19.42 3.54
N PRO A 123 -15.31 18.11 3.73
CA PRO A 123 -14.03 17.53 3.31
C PRO A 123 -13.77 17.91 1.83
N PRO A 124 -12.53 18.29 1.48
CA PRO A 124 -12.21 18.69 0.11
C PRO A 124 -12.54 17.56 -0.86
N ALA A 125 -13.06 17.90 -2.04
CA ALA A 125 -13.27 16.91 -3.09
C ALA A 125 -11.93 16.29 -3.50
N PRO A 126 -11.86 14.97 -3.77
CA PRO A 126 -10.62 14.30 -4.15
C PRO A 126 -10.10 14.84 -5.49
N VAL A 127 -8.77 14.86 -5.65
CA VAL A 127 -8.09 15.40 -6.84
C VAL A 127 -7.00 14.44 -7.29
N ALA A 128 -6.92 14.16 -8.58
CA ALA A 128 -5.89 13.29 -9.15
C ALA A 128 -4.49 13.89 -8.94
N GLY A 129 -3.59 13.10 -8.38
CA GLY A 129 -2.25 13.49 -8.00
C GLY A 129 -2.18 14.41 -6.79
N ASP A 130 -3.15 14.41 -5.86
CA ASP A 130 -3.11 15.26 -4.65
C ASP A 130 -1.86 15.05 -3.79
N ALA A 131 -1.37 13.81 -3.71
CA ALA A 131 -0.18 13.39 -2.97
C ALA A 131 1.11 14.13 -3.38
N SER A 132 2.12 14.01 -2.53
CA SER A 132 3.47 14.56 -2.76
C SER A 132 4.27 13.75 -3.77
N GLY A 133 5.14 14.42 -4.52
CA GLY A 133 5.99 13.85 -5.56
C GLY A 133 6.54 14.93 -6.47
N TRP A 134 7.62 14.62 -7.20
CA TRP A 134 8.35 15.53 -8.07
C TRP A 134 7.79 15.57 -9.50
N SER A 135 7.13 14.49 -9.94
CA SER A 135 6.40 14.40 -11.23
C SER A 135 4.92 14.05 -11.02
N MET A 136 4.08 14.20 -12.05
CA MET A 136 2.66 13.81 -11.96
C MET A 136 2.51 12.30 -11.73
N ASP A 137 3.26 11.48 -12.48
CA ASP A 137 3.31 10.03 -12.33
C ASP A 137 3.70 9.60 -10.90
N GLU A 138 4.65 10.29 -10.27
CA GLU A 138 5.04 9.97 -8.89
C GLU A 138 3.93 10.32 -7.89
N ARG A 139 3.25 11.45 -8.09
CA ARG A 139 2.11 11.86 -7.26
C ARG A 139 0.93 10.88 -7.40
N LEU A 140 0.62 10.45 -8.64
CA LEU A 140 -0.39 9.42 -8.91
C LEU A 140 0.00 8.06 -8.31
N TYR A 141 1.26 7.64 -8.43
CA TYR A 141 1.76 6.42 -7.80
C TYR A 141 1.64 6.48 -6.27
N ASN A 142 2.05 7.59 -5.66
CA ASN A 142 1.99 7.78 -4.21
C ASN A 142 0.55 7.88 -3.69
N GLN A 143 -0.37 8.49 -4.45
CA GLN A 143 -1.79 8.53 -4.13
C GLN A 143 -2.42 7.13 -4.18
N VAL A 144 -2.19 6.36 -5.26
CA VAL A 144 -2.65 4.95 -5.36
C VAL A 144 -2.08 4.08 -4.24
N TRP A 145 -0.82 4.30 -3.85
CA TRP A 145 -0.21 3.63 -2.71
C TRP A 145 -0.90 4.00 -1.37
N GLY A 146 -1.21 5.28 -1.16
CA GLY A 146 -1.99 5.75 -0.01
C GLY A 146 -3.38 5.11 0.05
N MET A 147 -4.11 5.08 -1.08
CA MET A 147 -5.42 4.42 -1.18
C MET A 147 -5.35 2.92 -0.85
N PHE A 148 -4.24 2.24 -1.21
CA PHE A 148 -3.99 0.85 -0.81
C PHE A 148 -3.72 0.71 0.70
N GLU A 149 -2.86 1.55 1.28
CA GLU A 149 -2.61 1.54 2.72
C GLU A 149 -3.89 1.81 3.52
N ASP A 150 -4.71 2.77 3.08
CA ASP A 150 -5.96 3.17 3.72
C ASP A 150 -7.01 2.04 3.62
N LEU A 151 -7.15 1.43 2.44
CA LEU A 151 -7.99 0.22 2.26
C LEU A 151 -7.56 -0.91 3.21
N ALA A 152 -6.26 -1.19 3.28
CA ALA A 152 -5.72 -2.24 4.14
C ALA A 152 -5.94 -1.91 5.63
N ARG A 153 -5.77 -0.65 6.03
CA ARG A 153 -5.92 -0.16 7.42
C ARG A 153 -7.36 -0.23 7.89
N THR A 154 -8.31 0.24 7.08
CA THR A 154 -9.75 0.15 7.39
C THR A 154 -10.24 -1.30 7.37
N ALA A 155 -9.82 -2.13 6.41
CA ALA A 155 -10.20 -3.54 6.37
C ALA A 155 -9.67 -4.32 7.60
N ALA A 156 -8.44 -4.03 8.04
CA ALA A 156 -7.89 -4.59 9.28
C ALA A 156 -8.68 -4.11 10.51
N ALA A 157 -8.95 -2.80 10.61
CA ALA A 157 -9.72 -2.23 11.72
C ALA A 157 -11.14 -2.83 11.84
N TYR A 158 -11.83 -3.03 10.71
CA TYR A 158 -13.13 -3.70 10.67
C TYR A 158 -13.05 -5.16 11.15
N ARG A 159 -12.09 -5.94 10.65
CA ARG A 159 -11.95 -7.36 11.02
C ARG A 159 -11.59 -7.52 12.50
N SER A 160 -10.66 -6.72 13.03
CA SER A 160 -10.34 -6.71 14.46
C SER A 160 -11.49 -6.20 15.35
N ALA A 161 -12.36 -5.32 14.85
CA ALA A 161 -13.57 -4.92 15.57
C ALA A 161 -14.62 -6.05 15.64
N CYS A 162 -14.75 -6.86 14.58
CA CYS A 162 -15.60 -8.07 14.59
C CYS A 162 -15.02 -9.13 15.55
N GLU A 163 -13.73 -9.44 15.43
CA GLU A 163 -13.02 -10.35 16.33
C GLU A 163 -13.14 -9.93 17.80
N PHE A 164 -13.07 -8.62 18.09
CA PHE A 164 -13.29 -8.09 19.44
C PHE A 164 -14.74 -8.28 19.92
N ALA A 165 -15.73 -8.11 19.05
CA ALA A 165 -17.14 -8.35 19.37
C ALA A 165 -17.41 -9.84 19.66
N GLU A 166 -16.87 -10.75 18.84
CA GLU A 166 -16.92 -12.21 19.03
C GLU A 166 -16.27 -12.62 20.36
N ASN A 167 -15.00 -12.24 20.57
CA ASN A 167 -14.29 -12.47 21.83
C ASN A 167 -14.97 -11.81 23.04
N ARG A 168 -15.82 -10.79 22.85
CA ARG A 168 -16.66 -10.24 23.92
C ARG A 168 -17.88 -11.10 24.17
N LEU A 169 -18.58 -11.53 23.12
CA LEU A 169 -19.77 -12.37 23.22
C LEU A 169 -19.45 -13.65 23.98
N ASP A 170 -18.40 -14.38 23.61
CA ASP A 170 -18.04 -15.66 24.22
C ASP A 170 -17.78 -15.52 25.73
N ARG A 171 -17.00 -14.52 26.15
CA ARG A 171 -16.75 -14.24 27.58
C ARG A 171 -18.04 -13.91 28.36
N GLU A 172 -19.00 -13.24 27.74
CA GLU A 172 -20.28 -12.96 28.38
C GLU A 172 -21.19 -14.21 28.42
N LEU A 173 -21.13 -15.08 27.40
CA LEU A 173 -21.81 -16.37 27.42
C LEU A 173 -21.24 -17.28 28.53
N ASP A 174 -19.92 -17.44 28.62
CA ASP A 174 -19.24 -18.25 29.64
C ASP A 174 -19.55 -17.78 31.08
N GLN A 175 -19.63 -16.47 31.29
CA GLN A 175 -20.07 -15.91 32.58
C GLN A 175 -21.52 -16.36 32.90
N THR A 176 -22.47 -16.23 31.97
CA THR A 176 -23.86 -16.69 32.20
C THR A 176 -24.01 -18.20 32.37
N LEU A 177 -23.06 -19.00 31.86
CA LEU A 177 -23.02 -20.45 32.08
C LEU A 177 -22.48 -20.81 33.47
N SER A 178 -21.57 -20.00 34.00
CA SER A 178 -20.98 -20.14 35.33
C SER A 178 -21.97 -19.84 36.47
N ASP A 179 -22.93 -18.93 36.24
CA ASP A 179 -23.94 -18.51 37.21
C ASP A 179 -25.07 -19.55 37.42
N TYR A 180 -24.71 -20.68 38.03
CA TYR A 180 -25.55 -21.86 38.29
C TYR A 180 -26.92 -21.52 38.94
N ARG A 181 -26.98 -20.47 39.76
CA ARG A 181 -28.19 -20.06 40.51
C ARG A 181 -29.30 -19.48 39.64
N ALA A 182 -28.97 -18.88 38.49
CA ALA A 182 -29.92 -18.16 37.64
C ALA A 182 -30.61 -19.03 36.57
N ARG A 183 -30.44 -20.36 36.63
CA ARG A 183 -30.97 -21.33 35.65
C ARG A 183 -32.50 -21.53 35.71
N ALA A 184 -33.19 -21.02 36.74
CA ALA A 184 -34.63 -21.25 36.94
C ALA A 184 -35.55 -20.17 36.34
N ASP A 185 -35.15 -18.89 36.37
CA ASP A 185 -36.07 -17.75 36.19
C ASP A 185 -35.96 -17.05 34.82
N GLY A 186 -35.39 -17.70 33.80
CA GLY A 186 -35.21 -17.14 32.45
C GLY A 186 -34.24 -15.96 32.33
N ALA A 187 -33.74 -15.42 33.45
CA ALA A 187 -32.78 -14.32 33.50
C ALA A 187 -31.50 -14.61 32.69
N ASN A 188 -31.03 -15.85 32.67
CA ASN A 188 -29.89 -16.27 31.85
C ASN A 188 -30.18 -16.23 30.34
N ASP A 189 -31.43 -16.42 29.91
CA ASP A 189 -31.80 -16.30 28.50
C ASP A 189 -31.88 -14.82 28.08
N ALA A 190 -32.44 -13.97 28.94
CA ALA A 190 -32.43 -12.52 28.75
C ALA A 190 -30.99 -11.96 28.72
N ALA A 191 -30.11 -12.41 29.61
CA ALA A 191 -28.70 -12.01 29.63
C ALA A 191 -27.96 -12.43 28.33
N ARG A 192 -28.16 -13.67 27.86
CA ARG A 192 -27.57 -14.15 26.60
C ARG A 192 -28.14 -13.45 25.36
N ALA A 193 -29.42 -13.08 25.37
CA ALA A 193 -30.00 -12.22 24.32
C ALA A 193 -29.40 -10.81 24.34
N ALA A 194 -29.23 -10.21 25.51
CA ALA A 194 -28.63 -8.88 25.67
C ALA A 194 -27.12 -8.87 25.34
N ALA A 195 -26.41 -10.00 25.49
CA ALA A 195 -25.02 -10.16 25.02
C ALA A 195 -24.95 -10.18 23.49
N ARG A 196 -25.82 -10.96 22.84
CA ARG A 196 -25.94 -11.01 21.36
C ARG A 196 -26.29 -9.65 20.77
N ALA A 197 -27.29 -8.95 21.31
CA ALA A 197 -27.66 -7.62 20.84
C ALA A 197 -26.49 -6.61 20.87
N ARG A 198 -25.61 -6.68 21.89
CA ARG A 198 -24.41 -5.82 21.99
C ARG A 198 -23.26 -6.27 21.08
N HIS A 199 -23.14 -7.56 20.77
CA HIS A 199 -22.27 -8.04 19.69
C HIS A 199 -22.74 -7.48 18.35
N ASP A 200 -24.03 -7.62 18.04
CA ASP A 200 -24.62 -7.21 16.76
C ASP A 200 -24.54 -5.68 16.57
N GLU A 201 -24.72 -4.90 17.66
CA GLU A 201 -24.49 -3.45 17.69
C GLU A 201 -23.04 -3.07 17.36
N LEU A 202 -22.05 -3.77 17.94
CA LEU A 202 -20.62 -3.53 17.67
C LEU A 202 -20.25 -3.86 16.22
N VAL A 203 -20.72 -4.99 15.69
CA VAL A 203 -20.47 -5.40 14.29
C VAL A 203 -21.15 -4.44 13.31
N ALA A 204 -22.40 -4.04 13.57
CA ALA A 204 -23.10 -3.03 12.77
C ALA A 204 -22.35 -1.68 12.79
N ARG A 205 -21.88 -1.23 13.95
CA ARG A 205 -21.13 0.02 14.08
C ARG A 205 -19.75 -0.03 13.41
N ALA A 206 -19.08 -1.17 13.43
CA ALA A 206 -17.86 -1.39 12.65
C ALA A 206 -18.15 -1.34 11.14
N ARG A 207 -19.28 -1.91 10.71
CA ARG A 207 -19.71 -1.91 9.30
C ARG A 207 -20.06 -0.50 8.80
N GLU A 208 -20.74 0.31 9.60
CA GLU A 208 -20.99 1.74 9.31
C GLU A 208 -19.71 2.58 9.14
N VAL A 209 -18.58 2.15 9.73
CA VAL A 209 -17.28 2.80 9.53
C VAL A 209 -16.66 2.31 8.22
N LEU A 210 -16.55 0.99 8.04
CA LEU A 210 -16.06 0.37 6.81
C LEU A 210 -16.76 0.93 5.56
N ASP A 211 -18.10 0.98 5.55
CA ASP A 211 -18.86 1.39 4.37
C ASP A 211 -18.70 2.88 4.04
N ARG A 212 -18.39 3.75 5.02
CA ARG A 212 -18.06 5.17 4.82
C ARG A 212 -16.67 5.34 4.21
N ASP A 213 -15.68 4.72 4.81
CA ASP A 213 -14.28 4.79 4.39
C ASP A 213 -14.13 4.22 2.97
N LEU A 214 -14.78 3.09 2.68
CA LEU A 214 -14.83 2.51 1.33
C LEU A 214 -15.61 3.40 0.33
N ALA A 215 -16.57 4.21 0.77
CA ALA A 215 -17.23 5.19 -0.11
C ALA A 215 -16.32 6.38 -0.44
N GLN A 216 -15.45 6.81 0.48
CA GLN A 216 -14.40 7.79 0.19
C GLN A 216 -13.39 7.24 -0.82
N LEU A 217 -12.89 6.02 -0.61
CA LEU A 217 -11.94 5.36 -1.53
C LEU A 217 -12.53 5.12 -2.94
N VAL A 218 -13.85 4.91 -3.07
CA VAL A 218 -14.52 4.90 -4.39
C VAL A 218 -14.47 6.28 -5.04
N ALA A 219 -14.82 7.36 -4.33
CA ALA A 219 -14.79 8.71 -4.87
C ALA A 219 -13.37 9.17 -5.26
N GLU A 220 -12.34 8.75 -4.51
CA GLU A 220 -10.95 8.93 -4.90
C GLU A 220 -10.60 8.13 -6.17
N SER A 221 -11.00 6.86 -6.25
CA SER A 221 -10.77 6.00 -7.42
C SER A 221 -11.43 6.53 -8.70
N GLU A 222 -12.63 7.09 -8.61
CA GLU A 222 -13.36 7.72 -9.73
C GLU A 222 -12.61 8.93 -10.32
N VAL A 223 -11.84 9.66 -9.50
CA VAL A 223 -11.02 10.79 -9.94
C VAL A 223 -9.62 10.36 -10.39
N VAL A 224 -9.02 9.35 -9.73
CA VAL A 224 -7.66 8.88 -10.01
C VAL A 224 -7.57 8.02 -11.26
N GLU A 225 -8.45 7.02 -11.46
CA GLU A 225 -8.35 6.08 -12.60
C GLU A 225 -8.34 6.78 -13.97
N PRO A 226 -9.19 7.80 -14.26
CA PRO A 226 -9.16 8.53 -15.54
C PRO A 226 -7.88 9.33 -15.78
N ALA A 227 -7.11 9.64 -14.73
CA ALA A 227 -5.86 10.40 -14.81
C ALA A 227 -4.60 9.52 -14.91
N LEU A 228 -4.74 8.19 -14.80
CA LEU A 228 -3.60 7.28 -14.83
C LEU A 228 -2.90 7.24 -16.21
N PRO A 229 -1.56 7.36 -16.27
CA PRO A 229 -0.80 7.17 -17.51
C PRO A 229 -0.87 5.71 -17.99
N VAL A 230 -0.51 5.46 -19.26
CA VAL A 230 -0.62 4.14 -19.92
C VAL A 230 -0.04 2.98 -19.10
N ALA A 231 1.07 3.18 -18.38
CA ALA A 231 1.68 2.13 -17.57
C ALA A 231 0.85 1.74 -16.33
N PHE A 232 0.04 2.66 -15.80
CA PHE A 232 -0.77 2.47 -14.60
C PHE A 232 -2.26 2.23 -14.92
N ALA A 233 -2.72 2.55 -16.13
CA ALA A 233 -4.12 2.51 -16.51
C ALA A 233 -4.65 1.09 -16.76
N ARG A 234 -5.96 0.87 -16.52
CA ARG A 234 -6.65 -0.37 -16.92
C ARG A 234 -6.74 -0.46 -18.46
N TRP A 235 -6.87 -1.66 -19.03
CA TRP A 235 -6.78 -1.86 -20.50
C TRP A 235 -7.90 -1.21 -21.32
N ASP A 236 -9.05 -0.97 -20.69
CA ASP A 236 -10.23 -0.29 -21.23
C ASP A 236 -10.22 1.23 -21.02
N ASN A 237 -9.22 1.76 -20.31
CA ASN A 237 -9.06 3.19 -20.06
C ASN A 237 -8.80 3.93 -21.41
N PRO A 238 -9.48 5.06 -21.69
CA PRO A 238 -9.35 5.78 -22.96
C PRO A 238 -7.93 6.27 -23.27
N VAL A 239 -7.02 6.36 -22.30
CA VAL A 239 -5.60 6.70 -22.53
C VAL A 239 -4.93 5.78 -23.57
N TRP A 240 -5.34 4.51 -23.66
CA TRP A 240 -4.83 3.56 -24.66
C TRP A 240 -5.25 3.90 -26.09
N GLN A 241 -6.32 4.67 -26.31
CA GLN A 241 -6.74 5.11 -27.65
C GLN A 241 -5.77 6.13 -28.26
N ALA A 242 -5.02 6.85 -27.41
CA ALA A 242 -3.97 7.79 -27.78
C ALA A 242 -2.56 7.21 -27.62
N TYR A 243 -2.43 5.88 -27.47
CA TYR A 243 -1.17 5.21 -27.17
C TYR A 243 -0.04 5.59 -28.15
N ARG A 244 1.11 5.90 -27.57
CA ARG A 244 2.40 6.04 -28.25
C ARG A 244 3.42 5.24 -27.48
N VAL A 245 4.37 4.65 -28.20
CA VAL A 245 5.52 3.95 -27.63
C VAL A 245 6.25 4.89 -26.65
N PRO A 246 6.36 4.54 -25.35
CA PRO A 246 7.01 5.41 -24.36
C PRO A 246 8.49 5.62 -24.69
N ALA A 247 8.95 6.86 -24.54
CA ALA A 247 10.35 7.25 -24.77
C ALA A 247 11.23 7.20 -23.51
N GLU A 248 10.61 7.11 -22.33
CA GLU A 248 11.24 7.02 -21.02
C GLU A 248 10.78 5.73 -20.33
N GLU A 249 11.62 5.14 -19.46
CA GLU A 249 11.23 3.95 -18.70
C GLU A 249 10.20 4.35 -17.61
N PRO A 250 8.97 3.79 -17.59
CA PRO A 250 7.96 4.17 -16.61
C PRO A 250 8.33 3.65 -15.22
N MET A 251 8.11 4.46 -14.18
CA MET A 251 8.52 4.12 -12.81
C MET A 251 7.81 2.90 -12.19
N ALA A 252 6.67 2.49 -12.75
CA ALA A 252 5.87 1.36 -12.29
C ALA A 252 4.97 0.85 -13.43
N VAL A 253 4.39 -0.33 -13.22
CA VAL A 253 3.38 -0.92 -14.11
C VAL A 253 2.23 -1.52 -13.28
N ARG A 254 0.99 -1.39 -13.75
CA ARG A 254 -0.16 -2.08 -13.14
C ARG A 254 -0.14 -3.55 -13.51
N LEU A 255 -0.11 -4.44 -12.53
CA LEU A 255 -0.35 -5.86 -12.77
C LEU A 255 -1.86 -6.11 -12.89
N GLY A 256 -2.62 -5.81 -11.84
CA GLY A 256 -4.07 -6.02 -11.78
C GLY A 256 -4.79 -5.01 -10.88
N ASP A 257 -5.88 -5.45 -10.28
CA ASP A 257 -6.73 -4.67 -9.37
C ASP A 257 -6.82 -5.41 -8.02
N LEU A 258 -6.69 -4.68 -6.92
CA LEU A 258 -6.92 -5.17 -5.55
C LEU A 258 -8.35 -4.84 -5.12
N HIS A 259 -9.05 -5.80 -4.54
CA HIS A 259 -10.40 -5.65 -4.00
C HIS A 259 -10.54 -6.41 -2.67
N LEU A 260 -11.62 -6.18 -1.94
CA LEU A 260 -11.95 -6.96 -0.75
C LEU A 260 -12.86 -8.16 -1.14
N PRO A 261 -12.79 -9.29 -0.42
CA PRO A 261 -13.86 -10.29 -0.44
C PRO A 261 -15.22 -9.70 -0.03
N GLU A 262 -15.21 -8.74 0.90
CA GLU A 262 -16.40 -8.05 1.44
C GLU A 262 -16.98 -6.97 0.50
N ARG A 263 -16.21 -6.53 -0.51
CA ARG A 263 -16.55 -5.47 -1.50
C ARG A 263 -15.70 -5.64 -2.77
N THR A 264 -16.32 -6.05 -3.88
CA THR A 264 -15.65 -6.30 -5.18
C THR A 264 -15.85 -5.18 -6.21
N ASP A 265 -16.64 -4.17 -5.85
CA ASP A 265 -16.90 -2.93 -6.59
C ASP A 265 -15.72 -1.94 -6.51
N LEU A 266 -15.13 -1.75 -5.31
CA LEU A 266 -13.91 -0.96 -5.14
C LEU A 266 -12.71 -1.74 -5.69
N ARG A 267 -11.91 -1.07 -6.54
CA ARG A 267 -10.73 -1.66 -7.20
C ARG A 267 -9.55 -0.70 -7.12
N ILE A 268 -8.56 -1.02 -6.28
CA ILE A 268 -7.33 -0.24 -6.16
C ILE A 268 -6.29 -0.78 -7.16
N PRO A 269 -5.68 0.05 -8.02
CA PRO A 269 -4.67 -0.42 -8.98
C PRO A 269 -3.45 -1.07 -8.30
N MET A 270 -3.16 -2.33 -8.63
CA MET A 270 -1.95 -3.01 -8.14
C MET A 270 -0.73 -2.57 -8.97
N LEU A 271 -0.08 -1.48 -8.57
CA LEU A 271 1.14 -0.98 -9.20
C LEU A 271 2.38 -1.67 -8.62
N VAL A 272 3.33 -2.04 -9.48
CA VAL A 272 4.66 -2.57 -9.09
C VAL A 272 5.75 -1.72 -9.73
N ARG A 273 6.72 -1.27 -8.92
CA ARG A 273 7.86 -0.45 -9.38
C ARG A 273 8.71 -1.15 -10.43
N LEU A 274 9.27 -0.35 -11.33
CA LEU A 274 10.28 -0.74 -12.30
C LEU A 274 11.59 0.02 -12.00
N PRO A 275 12.77 -0.57 -12.24
CA PRO A 275 13.02 -1.96 -12.66
C PRO A 275 12.55 -2.99 -11.62
N LEU A 276 12.07 -4.16 -12.06
CA LEU A 276 11.64 -5.24 -11.17
C LEU A 276 12.84 -5.78 -10.35
N GLU A 277 12.85 -5.57 -9.04
CA GLU A 277 13.85 -6.16 -8.13
C GLU A 277 13.79 -7.70 -8.08
N ARG A 278 12.63 -8.27 -8.40
CA ARG A 278 12.34 -9.72 -8.34
C ARG A 278 11.53 -10.11 -9.57
N GLY A 279 11.82 -11.28 -10.14
CA GLY A 279 11.02 -11.82 -11.24
C GLY A 279 9.59 -12.11 -10.79
N LEU A 280 8.62 -11.76 -11.64
CA LEU A 280 7.22 -12.13 -11.46
C LEU A 280 7.03 -13.62 -11.77
N TRP A 281 6.34 -14.35 -10.90
CA TRP A 281 5.93 -15.74 -11.12
C TRP A 281 4.41 -15.79 -11.16
N VAL A 282 3.85 -16.43 -12.19
CA VAL A 282 2.42 -16.73 -12.28
C VAL A 282 2.25 -18.21 -12.05
N ASP A 283 1.55 -18.58 -10.97
CA ASP A 283 1.16 -19.95 -10.65
C ASP A 283 -0.30 -20.18 -11.07
N SER A 284 -0.62 -21.38 -11.58
CA SER A 284 -1.99 -21.85 -11.80
C SER A 284 -2.72 -22.21 -10.50
N GLY A 285 -2.03 -22.21 -9.36
CA GLY A 285 -2.62 -22.13 -8.02
C GLY A 285 -3.19 -23.45 -7.53
N ARG A 286 -2.37 -24.24 -6.82
CA ARG A 286 -2.87 -25.39 -6.06
C ARG A 286 -3.44 -24.96 -4.69
N GLY A 287 -4.60 -24.31 -4.74
CA GLY A 287 -5.50 -24.05 -3.60
C GLY A 287 -5.59 -22.59 -3.12
N HIS A 288 -6.31 -22.41 -1.99
CA HIS A 288 -6.46 -21.18 -1.18
C HIS A 288 -7.47 -20.11 -1.65
N SER A 289 -8.29 -20.35 -2.68
CA SER A 289 -9.46 -19.50 -2.99
C SER A 289 -10.68 -20.36 -3.30
N GLU A 290 -11.85 -20.01 -2.76
CA GLU A 290 -13.12 -20.71 -3.05
C GLU A 290 -13.46 -20.66 -4.54
N ALA A 291 -13.19 -19.53 -5.21
CA ALA A 291 -13.40 -19.40 -6.65
C ALA A 291 -12.49 -20.35 -7.44
N ALA A 292 -11.25 -20.59 -6.99
CA ALA A 292 -10.34 -21.54 -7.63
C ALA A 292 -10.73 -23.00 -7.36
N ALA A 293 -11.38 -23.30 -6.24
CA ALA A 293 -11.88 -24.63 -5.91
C ALA A 293 -13.09 -25.09 -6.77
N LEU A 294 -13.70 -24.16 -7.53
CA LEU A 294 -14.79 -24.44 -8.48
C LEU A 294 -14.31 -24.66 -9.92
N LEU A 295 -13.01 -24.49 -10.20
CA LEU A 295 -12.42 -24.61 -11.53
C LEU A 295 -11.64 -25.91 -11.66
N ASP A 296 -11.62 -26.49 -12.86
CA ASP A 296 -10.75 -27.65 -13.14
C ASP A 296 -9.29 -27.24 -13.39
N GLU A 297 -8.37 -28.21 -13.32
CA GLU A 297 -6.94 -27.93 -13.44
C GLU A 297 -6.55 -27.41 -14.84
N THR A 298 -7.35 -27.71 -15.87
CA THR A 298 -7.14 -27.20 -17.23
C THR A 298 -7.53 -25.73 -17.35
N GLU A 299 -8.66 -25.32 -16.79
CA GLU A 299 -9.11 -23.93 -16.78
C GLU A 299 -8.22 -23.05 -15.90
N LEU A 300 -7.77 -23.55 -14.74
CA LEU A 300 -6.77 -22.87 -13.90
C LEU A 300 -5.45 -22.61 -14.64
N ARG A 301 -4.95 -23.60 -15.41
CA ARG A 301 -3.76 -23.42 -16.26
C ARG A 301 -4.01 -22.44 -17.41
N ARG A 302 -5.22 -22.44 -18.00
CA ARG A 302 -5.61 -21.51 -19.07
C ARG A 302 -5.62 -20.07 -18.57
N LEU A 303 -6.26 -19.81 -17.43
CA LEU A 303 -6.29 -18.49 -16.79
C LEU A 303 -4.90 -18.00 -16.36
N ALA A 304 -4.02 -18.89 -15.88
CA ALA A 304 -2.63 -18.55 -15.58
C ALA A 304 -1.83 -18.16 -16.85
N LEU A 305 -2.07 -18.82 -17.98
CA LEU A 305 -1.47 -18.46 -19.26
C LEU A 305 -1.99 -17.11 -19.76
N ASP A 306 -3.30 -16.89 -19.74
CA ASP A 306 -3.93 -15.61 -20.10
C ASP A 306 -3.34 -14.45 -19.27
N CYS A 307 -3.22 -14.66 -17.95
CA CYS A 307 -2.65 -13.72 -17.00
C CYS A 307 -1.18 -13.39 -17.33
N ALA A 308 -0.35 -14.41 -17.57
CA ALA A 308 1.05 -14.23 -17.95
C ALA A 308 1.20 -13.49 -19.30
N VAL A 309 0.36 -13.79 -20.29
CA VAL A 309 0.33 -13.11 -21.59
C VAL A 309 -0.11 -11.65 -21.44
N ALA A 310 -1.16 -11.38 -20.65
CA ALA A 310 -1.64 -10.02 -20.41
C ALA A 310 -0.61 -9.14 -19.70
N HIS A 311 0.12 -9.68 -18.72
CA HIS A 311 1.22 -8.97 -18.06
C HIS A 311 2.42 -8.76 -18.99
N ALA A 312 2.81 -9.77 -19.79
CA ALA A 312 3.88 -9.63 -20.78
C ALA A 312 3.55 -8.58 -21.85
N ALA A 313 2.32 -8.57 -22.37
CA ALA A 313 1.85 -7.56 -23.31
C ALA A 313 1.86 -6.14 -22.70
N ARG A 314 1.45 -5.99 -21.43
CA ARG A 314 1.53 -4.68 -20.74
C ARG A 314 2.96 -4.23 -20.51
N LEU A 315 3.86 -5.14 -20.11
CA LEU A 315 5.28 -4.84 -19.95
C LEU A 315 5.91 -4.37 -21.27
N LEU A 316 5.63 -5.03 -22.39
CA LEU A 316 6.12 -4.63 -23.72
C LEU A 316 5.51 -3.31 -24.22
N ALA A 317 4.28 -2.96 -23.84
CA ALA A 317 3.64 -1.69 -24.20
C ALA A 317 4.10 -0.53 -23.31
N ALA A 318 4.37 -0.77 -22.03
CA ALA A 318 4.86 0.24 -21.09
C ALA A 318 6.38 0.45 -21.19
N HIS A 319 7.15 -0.61 -21.40
CA HIS A 319 8.60 -0.61 -21.55
C HIS A 319 8.97 -1.44 -22.80
N PRO A 320 8.94 -0.83 -24.00
CA PRO A 320 9.34 -1.51 -25.23
C PRO A 320 10.80 -1.96 -25.16
N ALA A 321 11.09 -3.12 -25.72
CA ALA A 321 12.48 -3.55 -25.92
C ALA A 321 13.14 -2.69 -27.00
N GLY A 322 14.31 -2.13 -26.68
CA GLY A 322 15.23 -1.47 -27.60
C GLY A 322 16.53 -2.27 -27.76
#